data_AF-A0A0G0MXU4-F1
#
_entry.id   AF-A0A0G0MXU4-F1
#
_cell.length_a   1.000
_cell.length_b   1.000
_cell.length_c   1.000
_cell.angle_alpha   90.00
_cell.angle_beta   90.00
_cell.angle_gamma   90.00
#
_symmetry.space_group_name_H-M   'P 1'
#
loop_
_entity.id
_entity.type
_entity.pdbx_description
1 polymer ?
#
loop_
_entity_poly.entity_id
_entity_poly.type
_entity_poly.pdbx_seq_one_letter_code
_entity_poly.pdbx_strand_id
1 'polypeptide(L)'
;MSLTHNTDRIPELVATELDSPPQTPIAYCEVIAMLSRLEGVPLRRKDLLAAAIIGGVIRRVDDTFDRGPIDTAHQQGCAVTDAVLHPGEATLQHVTDPRITKAISMAHDTFTPEALDALKNLMRAQLDSVQQRLPATPSSVIEDITRRKATFFLFAVQVNCSMGPERANCYRELAYLLQLIDDYADYDEDRFAGIHTPVTRSASDTDAVRLILTQYRKVKNLFLKEYKPPQLIEPFSYIDQLLKTVGIVF
;
A
#
# COMPACT_ATOMS: atom_id res chain seq x y z
N MET A 1 -22.64 -11.72 -17.98
CA MET A 1 -22.44 -10.26 -18.12
C MET A 1 -21.04 -9.94 -17.63
N SER A 2 -20.18 -9.42 -18.51
CA SER A 2 -18.76 -9.16 -18.25
C SER A 2 -18.59 -8.00 -17.25
N LEU A 3 -17.80 -8.20 -16.20
CA LEU A 3 -17.49 -7.23 -15.13
C LEU A 3 -16.56 -6.09 -15.58
N THR A 4 -16.13 -6.07 -16.85
CA THR A 4 -15.19 -5.11 -17.44
C THR A 4 -15.71 -3.67 -17.56
N HIS A 5 -16.95 -3.37 -17.12
CA HIS A 5 -17.54 -2.02 -17.22
C HIS A 5 -17.91 -1.39 -15.87
N ASN A 6 -17.60 -2.04 -14.73
CA ASN A 6 -18.04 -1.55 -13.41
C ASN A 6 -16.90 -1.03 -12.52
N THR A 7 -15.65 -1.06 -13.00
CA THR A 7 -14.46 -0.50 -12.33
C THR A 7 -14.18 0.95 -12.70
N ASP A 8 -14.66 1.39 -13.86
CA ASP A 8 -14.29 2.66 -14.49
C ASP A 8 -14.76 3.90 -13.71
N ARG A 9 -15.76 3.74 -12.82
CA ARG A 9 -16.32 4.82 -11.99
C ARG A 9 -15.83 4.81 -10.54
N ILE A 10 -15.00 3.85 -10.15
CA ILE A 10 -14.52 3.72 -8.77
C ILE A 10 -13.58 4.88 -8.39
N PRO A 11 -12.67 5.33 -9.27
CA PRO A 11 -11.89 6.55 -9.04
C PRO A 11 -12.76 7.79 -8.75
N GLU A 12 -13.82 8.01 -9.53
CA GLU A 12 -14.76 9.13 -9.34
C GLU A 12 -15.49 9.04 -8.00
N LEU A 13 -15.91 7.84 -7.60
CA LEU A 13 -16.57 7.58 -6.32
C LEU A 13 -15.64 7.82 -5.13
N VAL A 14 -14.37 7.41 -5.24
CA VAL A 14 -13.39 7.61 -4.17
C VAL A 14 -12.99 9.08 -4.05
N ALA A 15 -12.81 9.78 -5.17
CA ALA A 15 -12.57 11.22 -5.17
C ALA A 15 -13.74 11.99 -4.53
N THR A 16 -14.99 11.55 -4.80
CA THR A 16 -16.20 12.16 -4.21
C THR A 16 -16.33 11.90 -2.70
N GLU A 17 -15.91 10.72 -2.22
CA GLU A 17 -16.04 10.31 -0.81
C GLU A 17 -14.91 10.84 0.09
N LEU A 18 -13.72 11.14 -0.47
CA LEU A 18 -12.54 11.51 0.31
C LEU A 18 -12.01 12.93 0.10
N ASP A 19 -12.44 13.65 -0.94
CA ASP A 19 -11.87 14.97 -1.31
C ASP A 19 -10.34 14.90 -1.49
N SER A 20 -9.87 13.75 -1.99
CA SER A 20 -8.46 13.48 -2.32
C SER A 20 -8.24 13.68 -3.82
N PRO A 21 -7.02 14.06 -4.25
CA PRO A 21 -6.72 14.14 -5.68
C PRO A 21 -7.00 12.77 -6.33
N PRO A 22 -7.66 12.76 -7.51
CA PRO A 22 -8.23 11.53 -8.10
C PRO A 22 -7.18 10.48 -8.49
N GLN A 23 -5.89 10.84 -8.51
CA GLN A 23 -4.79 10.00 -9.02
C GLN A 23 -4.40 8.85 -8.08
N THR A 24 -4.37 9.07 -6.77
CA THR A 24 -3.93 8.05 -5.81
C THR A 24 -4.92 6.88 -5.65
N PRO A 25 -6.24 7.11 -5.61
CA PRO A 25 -7.22 6.02 -5.65
C PRO A 25 -7.15 5.14 -6.91
N ILE A 26 -6.69 5.69 -8.05
CA ILE A 26 -6.65 4.98 -9.33
C ILE A 26 -5.61 3.86 -9.31
N ALA A 27 -4.37 4.17 -8.93
CA ALA A 27 -3.27 3.20 -8.92
C ALA A 27 -3.56 2.01 -7.99
N TYR A 28 -4.15 2.27 -6.81
CA TYR A 28 -4.55 1.21 -5.89
C TYR A 28 -5.67 0.32 -6.46
N CYS A 29 -6.67 0.91 -7.12
CA CYS A 29 -7.74 0.15 -7.76
C CYS A 29 -7.22 -0.73 -8.92
N GLU A 30 -6.28 -0.23 -9.71
CA GLU A 30 -5.68 -0.97 -10.83
C GLU A 30 -4.88 -2.19 -10.35
N VAL A 31 -4.04 -2.00 -9.32
CA VAL A 31 -3.29 -3.09 -8.70
C VAL A 31 -4.23 -4.14 -8.11
N ILE A 32 -5.28 -3.74 -7.38
CA ILE A 32 -6.27 -4.69 -6.85
C ILE A 32 -6.94 -5.46 -7.99
N ALA A 33 -7.44 -4.77 -9.01
CA ALA A 33 -8.18 -5.40 -10.09
C ALA A 33 -7.31 -6.40 -10.88
N MET A 34 -6.04 -6.05 -11.10
CA MET A 34 -5.04 -6.92 -11.73
C MET A 34 -4.80 -8.19 -10.90
N LEU A 35 -4.61 -8.05 -9.59
CA LEU A 35 -4.36 -9.17 -8.69
C LEU A 35 -5.59 -10.09 -8.56
N SER A 36 -6.82 -9.56 -8.61
CA SER A 36 -8.01 -10.42 -8.63
C SER A 36 -8.04 -11.32 -9.86
N ARG A 37 -7.70 -10.76 -11.02
CA ARG A 37 -7.71 -11.50 -12.28
C ARG A 37 -6.69 -12.63 -12.21
N LEU A 38 -5.52 -12.37 -11.66
CA LEU A 38 -4.47 -13.37 -11.47
C LEU A 38 -4.96 -14.55 -10.59
N GLU A 39 -5.66 -14.25 -9.50
CA GLU A 39 -6.20 -15.27 -8.58
C GLU A 39 -7.53 -15.88 -9.02
N GLY A 40 -8.16 -15.35 -10.08
CA GLY A 40 -9.50 -15.76 -10.49
C GLY A 40 -10.57 -15.43 -9.45
N VAL A 41 -10.34 -14.45 -8.58
CA VAL A 41 -11.27 -14.05 -7.51
C VAL A 41 -12.20 -12.95 -8.03
N PRO A 42 -13.53 -13.11 -7.93
CA PRO A 42 -14.47 -12.07 -8.34
C PRO A 42 -14.32 -10.83 -7.47
N LEU A 43 -14.07 -9.68 -8.10
CA LEU A 43 -13.95 -8.43 -7.36
C LEU A 43 -15.32 -7.80 -7.12
N ARG A 44 -15.75 -7.75 -5.86
CA ARG A 44 -17.01 -7.10 -5.50
C ARG A 44 -16.77 -5.59 -5.40
N ARG A 45 -17.67 -4.81 -6.00
CA ARG A 45 -17.61 -3.33 -5.99
C ARG A 45 -17.46 -2.74 -4.58
N LYS A 46 -18.13 -3.32 -3.59
CA LYS A 46 -18.05 -2.89 -2.19
C LYS A 46 -16.65 -3.06 -1.59
N ASP A 47 -15.94 -4.12 -1.96
CA ASP A 47 -14.59 -4.41 -1.45
C ASP A 47 -13.59 -3.42 -2.05
N LEU A 48 -13.68 -3.17 -3.35
CA LEU A 48 -12.89 -2.13 -4.02
C LEU A 48 -13.13 -0.76 -3.41
N LEU A 49 -14.39 -0.40 -3.18
CA LEU A 49 -14.73 0.90 -2.62
C LEU A 49 -14.16 1.05 -1.21
N ALA A 50 -14.34 0.04 -0.35
CA ALA A 50 -13.75 0.03 0.97
C ALA A 50 -12.21 0.10 0.91
N ALA A 51 -11.57 -0.65 0.00
CA ALA A 51 -10.12 -0.64 -0.20
C ALA A 51 -9.58 0.73 -0.60
N ALA A 52 -10.21 1.34 -1.59
CA ALA A 52 -9.76 2.60 -2.13
C ALA A 52 -10.00 3.75 -1.14
N ILE A 53 -11.11 3.70 -0.40
CA ILE A 53 -11.39 4.68 0.65
C ILE A 53 -10.35 4.57 1.77
N ILE A 54 -10.10 3.39 2.32
CA ILE A 54 -9.11 3.27 3.41
C ILE A 54 -7.67 3.48 2.91
N GLY A 55 -7.35 3.13 1.66
CA GLY A 55 -6.07 3.48 1.03
C GLY A 55 -5.86 4.99 0.97
N GLY A 56 -6.91 5.77 0.66
CA GLY A 56 -6.85 7.23 0.73
C GLY A 56 -6.71 7.76 2.16
N VAL A 57 -7.33 7.12 3.17
CA VAL A 57 -7.10 7.45 4.59
C VAL A 57 -5.64 7.21 4.97
N ILE A 58 -5.07 6.05 4.62
CA ILE A 58 -3.68 5.70 4.89
C ILE A 58 -2.75 6.73 4.25
N ARG A 59 -2.97 7.09 2.98
CA ARG A 59 -2.16 8.10 2.30
C ARG A 59 -2.23 9.45 3.01
N ARG A 60 -3.41 9.86 3.46
CA ARG A 60 -3.56 11.13 4.20
C ARG A 60 -2.81 11.10 5.53
N VAL A 61 -2.80 9.97 6.22
CA VAL A 61 -1.98 9.78 7.43
C VAL A 61 -0.49 9.87 7.08
N ASP A 62 -0.06 9.22 6.00
CA ASP A 62 1.32 9.25 5.48
C ASP A 62 1.76 10.68 5.11
N ASP A 63 1.00 11.41 4.30
CA ASP A 63 1.26 12.82 3.96
C ASP A 63 1.40 13.70 5.22
N THR A 64 0.61 13.42 6.25
CA THR A 64 0.68 14.13 7.52
C THR A 64 1.98 13.81 8.27
N PHE A 65 2.43 12.55 8.25
CA PHE A 65 3.71 12.13 8.82
C PHE A 65 4.92 12.74 8.09
N ASP A 66 4.86 12.84 6.77
CA ASP A 66 5.98 13.33 5.96
C ASP A 66 6.12 14.85 6.04
N ARG A 67 4.98 15.57 6.01
CA ARG A 67 4.97 17.03 5.85
C ARG A 67 4.58 17.80 7.11
N GLY A 68 3.99 17.13 8.10
CA GLY A 68 3.53 17.74 9.35
C GLY A 68 4.58 17.80 10.47
N PRO A 69 4.33 18.61 11.52
CA PRO A 69 5.08 18.52 12.77
C PRO A 69 4.96 17.11 13.36
N ILE A 70 6.08 16.51 13.76
CA ILE A 70 6.14 15.11 14.20
C ILE A 70 5.12 14.82 15.31
N ASP A 71 5.02 15.68 16.34
CA ASP A 71 4.13 15.45 17.48
C ASP A 71 2.65 15.46 17.06
N THR A 72 2.25 16.40 16.20
CA THR A 72 0.88 16.50 15.70
C THR A 72 0.54 15.35 14.76
N ALA A 73 1.46 15.01 13.84
CA ALA A 73 1.29 13.91 12.92
C ALA A 73 1.19 12.56 13.66
N HIS A 74 2.04 12.37 14.67
CA HIS A 74 2.02 11.18 15.52
C HIS A 74 0.71 11.09 16.30
N GLN A 75 0.23 12.17 16.90
CA GLN A 75 -1.05 12.17 17.63
C GLN A 75 -2.24 11.84 16.71
N GLN A 76 -2.29 12.45 15.51
CA GLN A 76 -3.35 12.18 14.54
C GLN A 76 -3.27 10.74 14.00
N GLY A 77 -2.07 10.27 13.69
CA GLY A 77 -1.82 8.89 13.30
C GLY A 77 -2.27 7.91 14.37
N CYS A 78 -1.94 8.15 15.64
CA CYS A 78 -2.34 7.31 16.76
C CYS A 78 -3.86 7.22 16.88
N ALA A 79 -4.58 8.34 16.76
CA ALA A 79 -6.04 8.34 16.82
C ALA A 79 -6.67 7.49 15.69
N VAL A 80 -6.17 7.61 14.46
CA VAL A 80 -6.66 6.81 13.32
C VAL A 80 -6.29 5.34 13.48
N THR A 81 -5.06 5.03 13.90
CA THR A 81 -4.60 3.67 14.14
C THR A 81 -5.40 3.00 15.25
N ASP A 82 -5.62 3.67 16.38
CA ASP A 82 -6.44 3.14 17.47
C ASP A 82 -7.87 2.88 17.01
N ALA A 83 -8.47 3.78 16.23
CA ALA A 83 -9.80 3.57 15.67
C ALA A 83 -9.89 2.37 14.72
N VAL A 84 -8.83 2.09 13.97
CA VAL A 84 -8.72 0.87 13.14
C VAL A 84 -8.55 -0.38 14.01
N LEU A 85 -7.73 -0.32 15.07
CA LEU A 85 -7.44 -1.44 15.96
C LEU A 85 -8.63 -1.81 16.86
N HIS A 86 -9.38 -0.81 17.31
CA HIS A 86 -10.45 -0.90 18.29
C HIS A 86 -11.67 -0.12 17.81
N PRO A 87 -12.42 -0.65 16.83
CA PRO A 87 -13.60 0.02 16.29
C PRO A 87 -14.65 0.19 17.38
N GLY A 88 -15.05 1.42 17.63
CA GLY A 88 -16.07 1.78 18.62
C GLY A 88 -16.29 3.28 18.67
N GLU A 89 -17.48 3.70 19.11
CA GLU A 89 -17.86 5.12 19.13
C GLU A 89 -16.87 5.98 19.94
N ALA A 90 -16.38 5.47 21.08
CA ALA A 90 -15.41 6.18 21.93
C ALA A 90 -14.08 6.44 21.21
N THR A 91 -13.55 5.45 20.49
CA THR A 91 -12.29 5.61 19.74
C THR A 91 -12.45 6.57 18.56
N LEU A 92 -13.61 6.51 17.89
CA LEU A 92 -13.93 7.36 16.75
C LEU A 92 -14.16 8.83 17.12
N GLN A 93 -14.50 9.15 18.37
CA GLN A 93 -14.61 10.54 18.86
C GLN A 93 -13.28 11.31 18.79
N HIS A 94 -12.15 10.60 18.77
CA HIS A 94 -10.82 11.19 18.63
C HIS A 94 -10.41 11.43 17.18
N VAL A 95 -11.17 10.88 16.21
CA VAL A 95 -10.98 11.10 14.78
C VAL A 95 -11.85 12.29 14.35
N THR A 96 -11.21 13.42 14.08
CA THR A 96 -11.91 14.67 13.77
C THR A 96 -12.53 14.70 12.37
N ASP A 97 -12.06 13.86 11.44
CA ASP A 97 -12.58 13.78 10.09
C ASP A 97 -13.65 12.67 9.98
N PRO A 98 -14.94 13.01 9.79
CA PRO A 98 -16.02 12.03 9.71
C PRO A 98 -15.90 11.07 8.52
N ARG A 99 -15.15 11.43 7.48
CA ARG A 99 -14.87 10.54 6.34
C ARG A 99 -13.96 9.40 6.73
N ILE A 100 -12.96 9.67 7.58
CA ILE A 100 -12.08 8.63 8.13
C ILE A 100 -12.88 7.67 9.00
N THR A 101 -13.77 8.20 9.85
CA THR A 101 -14.68 7.37 10.66
C THR A 101 -15.57 6.47 9.80
N LYS A 102 -16.18 7.01 8.74
CA LYS A 102 -16.98 6.23 7.78
C LYS A 102 -16.15 5.16 7.09
N ALA A 103 -14.93 5.49 6.65
CA ALA A 103 -14.00 4.56 6.01
C ALA A 103 -13.64 3.37 6.91
N ILE A 104 -13.33 3.66 8.18
CA ILE A 104 -13.00 2.64 9.17
C ILE A 104 -14.20 1.72 9.43
N SER A 105 -15.41 2.28 9.59
CA SER A 105 -16.62 1.46 9.73
C SER A 105 -16.84 0.56 8.52
N MET A 106 -16.75 1.11 7.30
CA MET A 106 -16.89 0.35 6.07
C MET A 106 -15.87 -0.78 5.94
N ALA A 107 -14.62 -0.53 6.35
CA ALA A 107 -13.57 -1.54 6.38
C ALA A 107 -13.95 -2.69 7.33
N HIS A 108 -14.35 -2.40 8.57
CA HIS A 108 -14.74 -3.42 9.56
C HIS A 108 -16.00 -4.20 9.16
N ASP A 109 -16.94 -3.57 8.46
CA ASP A 109 -18.16 -4.23 7.97
C ASP A 109 -17.93 -5.11 6.73
N THR A 110 -16.86 -4.83 5.96
CA THR A 110 -16.66 -5.42 4.63
C THR A 110 -15.51 -6.42 4.58
N PHE A 111 -14.42 -6.15 5.28
CA PHE A 111 -13.19 -6.93 5.20
C PHE A 111 -13.28 -8.24 5.98
N THR A 112 -12.56 -9.25 5.49
CA THR A 112 -12.39 -10.50 6.23
C THR A 112 -11.50 -10.28 7.46
N PRO A 113 -11.47 -11.20 8.44
CA PRO A 113 -10.57 -11.10 9.59
C PRO A 113 -9.10 -10.94 9.20
N GLU A 114 -8.64 -11.68 8.20
CA GLU A 114 -7.26 -11.61 7.69
C GLU A 114 -6.99 -10.25 7.05
N ALA A 115 -7.99 -9.72 6.34
CA ALA A 115 -7.90 -8.42 5.69
C ALA A 115 -7.85 -7.28 6.71
N LEU A 116 -8.61 -7.41 7.80
CA LEU A 116 -8.55 -6.49 8.93
C LEU A 116 -7.22 -6.60 9.67
N ASP A 117 -6.68 -7.80 9.89
CA ASP A 117 -5.39 -7.95 10.56
C ASP A 117 -4.23 -7.39 9.74
N ALA A 118 -4.30 -7.52 8.42
CA ALA A 118 -3.40 -6.83 7.50
C ALA A 118 -3.49 -5.32 7.60
N LEU A 119 -4.71 -4.77 7.59
CA LEU A 119 -4.95 -3.35 7.77
C LEU A 119 -4.37 -2.86 9.12
N LYS A 120 -4.62 -3.59 10.21
CA LYS A 120 -4.07 -3.28 11.54
C LYS A 120 -2.55 -3.28 11.55
N ASN A 121 -1.92 -4.25 10.89
CA ASN A 121 -0.46 -4.31 10.79
C ASN A 121 0.11 -3.15 9.95
N LEU A 122 -0.57 -2.77 8.87
CA LEU A 122 -0.21 -1.59 8.08
C LEU A 122 -0.32 -0.31 8.91
N MET A 123 -1.42 -0.12 9.66
CA MET A 123 -1.58 1.06 10.51
C MET A 123 -0.47 1.16 11.57
N ARG A 124 -0.05 0.03 12.15
CA ARG A 124 1.11 0.00 13.07
C ARG A 124 2.40 0.37 12.36
N ALA A 125 2.64 -0.16 11.16
CA ALA A 125 3.82 0.19 10.36
C ALA A 125 3.83 1.69 9.99
N GLN A 126 2.65 2.26 9.74
CA GLN A 126 2.49 3.69 9.48
C GLN A 126 2.82 4.54 10.70
N LEU A 127 2.57 4.05 11.93
CA LEU A 127 3.04 4.75 13.13
C LEU A 127 4.56 4.62 13.29
N ASP A 128 5.10 3.43 13.04
CA ASP A 128 6.54 3.18 13.14
C ASP A 128 7.33 3.97 12.09
N SER A 129 6.71 4.39 10.98
CA SER A 129 7.32 5.19 9.92
C SER A 129 7.90 6.52 10.41
N VAL A 130 7.43 7.03 11.55
CA VAL A 130 8.05 8.19 12.21
C VAL A 130 9.56 7.97 12.47
N GLN A 131 9.98 6.72 12.69
CA GLN A 131 11.39 6.36 12.88
C GLN A 131 12.21 6.55 11.59
N GLN A 132 11.57 6.59 10.42
CA GLN A 132 12.20 6.91 9.15
C GLN A 132 12.64 8.37 9.08
N ARG A 133 12.12 9.26 9.93
CA ARG A 133 12.59 10.66 10.03
C ARG A 133 13.77 10.83 10.98
N LEU A 134 14.22 9.75 11.62
CA LEU A 134 15.33 9.78 12.58
C LEU A 134 16.62 9.24 11.92
N PRO A 135 17.67 10.07 11.78
CA PRO A 135 18.91 9.64 11.13
C PRO A 135 19.60 8.45 11.79
N ALA A 136 19.44 8.30 13.10
CA ALA A 136 20.07 7.24 13.89
C ALA A 136 19.35 5.89 13.82
N THR A 137 18.17 5.81 13.21
CA THR A 137 17.41 4.54 13.13
C THR A 137 18.22 3.50 12.34
N PRO A 138 18.40 2.26 12.84
CA PRO A 138 19.15 1.24 12.11
C PRO A 138 18.51 0.90 10.76
N SER A 139 19.32 0.61 9.74
CA SER A 139 18.80 0.27 8.39
C SER A 139 17.92 -0.98 8.39
N SER A 140 18.17 -1.94 9.29
CA SER A 140 17.30 -3.11 9.46
C SER A 140 15.89 -2.74 9.94
N VAL A 141 15.77 -1.72 10.79
CA VAL A 141 14.49 -1.22 11.28
C VAL A 141 13.75 -0.47 10.16
N ILE A 142 14.47 0.35 9.39
CA ILE A 142 13.91 1.01 8.20
C ILE A 142 13.41 -0.02 7.18
N GLU A 143 14.19 -1.07 6.90
CA GLU A 143 13.77 -2.13 5.99
C GLU A 143 12.54 -2.86 6.51
N ASP A 144 12.49 -3.21 7.81
CA ASP A 144 11.33 -3.84 8.43
C ASP A 144 10.07 -2.96 8.34
N ILE A 145 10.18 -1.67 8.65
CA ILE A 145 9.09 -0.70 8.49
C ILE A 145 8.62 -0.68 7.03
N THR A 146 9.54 -0.56 6.09
CA THR A 146 9.22 -0.49 4.65
C THR A 146 8.52 -1.77 4.18
N ARG A 147 8.96 -2.94 4.65
CA ARG A 147 8.31 -4.24 4.36
C ARG A 147 6.93 -4.39 5.00
N ARG A 148 6.65 -3.70 6.11
CA ARG A 148 5.32 -3.71 6.75
C ARG A 148 4.39 -2.63 6.21
N LYS A 149 4.93 -1.48 5.76
CA LYS A 149 4.21 -0.42 5.02
C LYS A 149 3.84 -0.87 3.62
N ALA A 150 4.72 -1.64 3.00
CA ALA A 150 4.52 -2.27 1.71
C ALA A 150 3.13 -2.88 1.62
N THR A 151 2.39 -2.44 0.61
CA THR A 151 0.93 -2.50 0.40
C THR A 151 0.26 -3.87 0.60
N PHE A 152 0.37 -4.38 1.81
CA PHE A 152 -0.22 -5.61 2.32
C PHE A 152 -1.74 -5.48 2.39
N PHE A 153 -2.22 -4.24 2.45
CA PHE A 153 -3.62 -3.92 2.46
C PHE A 153 -4.33 -4.25 1.13
N LEU A 154 -3.72 -3.98 -0.03
CA LEU A 154 -4.33 -4.34 -1.34
C LEU A 154 -4.43 -5.87 -1.52
N PHE A 155 -3.51 -6.61 -0.89
CA PHE A 155 -3.53 -8.06 -0.83
C PHE A 155 -4.64 -8.59 0.05
N ALA A 156 -4.78 -8.00 1.22
CA ALA A 156 -5.76 -8.39 2.19
C ALA A 156 -7.20 -8.26 1.68
N VAL A 157 -7.52 -7.17 0.96
CA VAL A 157 -8.92 -6.88 0.58
C VAL A 157 -9.50 -7.89 -0.42
N GLN A 158 -8.67 -8.62 -1.15
CA GLN A 158 -9.18 -9.55 -2.16
C GLN A 158 -8.88 -11.01 -1.95
N VAL A 159 -7.81 -11.29 -1.25
CA VAL A 159 -7.23 -12.62 -1.29
C VAL A 159 -7.81 -13.43 -0.13
N ASN A 160 -9.14 -13.58 -0.18
CA ASN A 160 -9.86 -14.61 0.54
C ASN A 160 -9.69 -15.97 -0.16
N CYS A 161 -8.49 -16.27 -0.67
CA CYS A 161 -8.11 -17.65 -0.89
C CYS A 161 -7.29 -18.04 0.32
N SER A 162 -7.59 -19.21 0.87
CA SER A 162 -6.72 -19.93 1.80
C SER A 162 -5.37 -20.18 1.12
N MET A 163 -4.55 -19.13 1.01
CA MET A 163 -3.29 -19.15 0.29
C MET A 163 -2.26 -19.86 1.16
N GLY A 164 -1.55 -20.81 0.55
CA GLY A 164 -0.38 -21.40 1.18
C GLY A 164 0.68 -20.34 1.51
N PRO A 165 1.56 -20.62 2.48
CA PRO A 165 2.59 -19.69 2.92
C PRO A 165 3.53 -19.23 1.78
N GLU A 166 3.78 -20.07 0.79
CA GLU A 166 4.60 -19.77 -0.39
C GLU A 166 3.96 -18.70 -1.28
N ARG A 167 2.65 -18.84 -1.54
CA ARG A 167 1.90 -17.87 -2.34
C ARG A 167 1.76 -16.55 -1.59
N ALA A 168 1.48 -16.59 -0.29
CA ALA A 168 1.49 -15.40 0.56
C ALA A 168 2.86 -14.70 0.54
N ASN A 169 3.96 -15.45 0.49
CA ASN A 169 5.30 -14.89 0.39
C ASN A 169 5.55 -14.18 -0.94
N CYS A 170 5.06 -14.72 -2.07
CA CYS A 170 5.15 -14.04 -3.38
C CYS A 170 4.60 -12.62 -3.30
N TYR A 171 3.44 -12.48 -2.65
CA TYR A 171 2.74 -11.22 -2.54
C TYR A 171 3.34 -10.23 -1.54
N ARG A 172 3.89 -10.72 -0.42
CA ARG A 172 4.67 -9.85 0.48
C ARG A 172 5.88 -9.26 -0.24
N GLU A 173 6.57 -10.07 -1.05
CA GLU A 173 7.74 -9.61 -1.81
C GLU A 173 7.36 -8.67 -2.96
N LEU A 174 6.20 -8.86 -3.59
CA LEU A 174 5.65 -7.92 -4.57
C LEU A 174 5.25 -6.59 -3.90
N ALA A 175 4.59 -6.63 -2.75
CA ALA A 175 4.24 -5.43 -2.01
C ALA A 175 5.51 -4.63 -1.66
N TYR A 176 6.57 -5.30 -1.21
CA TYR A 176 7.84 -4.66 -0.92
C TYR A 176 8.47 -4.03 -2.17
N LEU A 177 8.40 -4.71 -3.32
CA LEU A 177 8.85 -4.13 -4.58
C LEU A 177 8.09 -2.85 -4.94
N LEU A 178 6.76 -2.85 -4.79
CA LEU A 178 5.94 -1.67 -5.09
C LEU A 178 6.29 -0.50 -4.18
N GLN A 179 6.54 -0.75 -2.89
CA GLN A 179 7.01 0.29 -1.97
C GLN A 179 8.37 0.85 -2.37
N LEU A 180 9.31 0.01 -2.80
CA LEU A 180 10.62 0.50 -3.27
C LEU A 180 10.52 1.34 -4.54
N ILE A 181 9.53 1.06 -5.41
CA ILE A 181 9.28 1.87 -6.61
C ILE A 181 8.67 3.23 -6.21
N ASP A 182 7.74 3.22 -5.25
CA ASP A 182 7.12 4.42 -4.66
C ASP A 182 8.17 5.32 -3.99
N ASP A 183 8.98 4.76 -3.09
CA ASP A 183 10.11 5.44 -2.43
C ASP A 183 11.15 6.00 -3.43
N TYR A 184 11.23 5.43 -4.63
CA TYR A 184 12.11 5.91 -5.70
C TYR A 184 11.49 7.02 -6.52
N ALA A 185 10.17 6.98 -6.73
CA ALA A 185 9.44 8.10 -7.33
C ALA A 185 9.54 9.36 -6.47
N ASP A 186 9.51 9.19 -5.14
CA ASP A 186 9.57 10.26 -4.15
C ASP A 186 11.01 10.56 -3.67
N TYR A 187 12.03 9.98 -4.31
CA TYR A 187 13.42 9.98 -3.82
C TYR A 187 13.97 11.36 -3.44
N ASP A 188 13.78 12.35 -4.32
CA ASP A 188 14.28 13.71 -4.08
C ASP A 188 13.45 14.45 -3.02
N GLU A 189 12.12 14.26 -3.01
CA GLU A 189 11.23 14.85 -1.98
C GLU A 189 11.57 14.28 -0.60
N ASP A 190 11.67 12.96 -0.47
CA ASP A 190 11.97 12.27 0.78
C ASP A 190 13.35 12.66 1.32
N ARG A 191 14.36 12.70 0.45
CA ARG A 191 15.70 13.09 0.85
C ARG A 191 15.73 14.54 1.34
N PHE A 192 15.01 15.44 0.68
CA PHE A 192 14.88 16.83 1.11
C PHE A 192 14.14 16.97 2.44
N ALA A 193 13.10 16.15 2.66
CA ALA A 193 12.32 16.11 3.90
C ALA A 193 13.03 15.40 5.07
N GLY A 194 14.20 14.79 4.84
CA GLY A 194 14.93 14.03 5.85
C GLY A 194 14.30 12.66 6.15
N ILE A 195 13.57 12.10 5.19
CA ILE A 195 12.93 10.79 5.27
C ILE A 195 13.91 9.72 4.79
N HIS A 196 14.05 8.68 5.61
CA HIS A 196 14.98 7.59 5.40
C HIS A 196 14.26 6.30 5.02
N THR A 197 14.36 5.92 3.76
CA THR A 197 13.91 4.65 3.21
C THR A 197 15.11 3.81 2.78
N PRO A 198 14.94 2.52 2.44
CA PRO A 198 16.02 1.73 1.83
C PRO A 198 16.57 2.39 0.56
N VAL A 199 15.71 3.10 -0.17
CA VAL A 199 16.07 3.84 -1.38
C VAL A 199 16.88 5.09 -1.03
N THR A 200 16.39 5.99 -0.16
CA THR A 200 17.11 7.24 0.18
C THR A 200 18.41 6.99 0.96
N ARG A 201 18.55 5.83 1.60
CA ARG A 201 19.80 5.38 2.24
C ARG A 201 20.79 4.70 1.30
N SER A 202 20.42 4.43 0.06
CA SER A 202 21.35 3.89 -0.92
C SER A 202 22.49 4.89 -1.16
N ALA A 203 23.71 4.38 -1.31
CA ALA A 203 24.91 5.21 -1.46
C ALA A 203 24.87 6.05 -2.76
N SER A 204 24.11 5.59 -3.75
CA SER A 204 23.90 6.26 -5.03
C SER A 204 22.54 5.89 -5.61
N ASP A 205 22.10 6.68 -6.58
CA ASP A 205 20.95 6.37 -7.44
C ASP A 205 21.10 5.00 -8.13
N THR A 206 22.32 4.68 -8.60
CA THR A 206 22.63 3.36 -9.17
C THR A 206 22.43 2.20 -8.19
N ASP A 207 22.75 2.40 -6.91
CA ASP A 207 22.55 1.37 -5.89
C ASP A 207 21.07 1.22 -5.52
N ALA A 208 20.30 2.32 -5.52
CA ALA A 208 18.84 2.30 -5.36
C ALA A 208 18.17 1.52 -6.51
N VAL A 209 18.53 1.84 -7.76
CA VAL A 209 18.06 1.10 -8.94
C VAL A 209 18.47 -0.37 -8.86
N ARG A 210 19.70 -0.68 -8.42
CA ARG A 210 20.15 -2.08 -8.25
C ARG A 210 19.32 -2.83 -7.20
N LEU A 211 18.98 -2.19 -6.09
CA LEU A 211 18.10 -2.75 -5.06
C LEU A 211 16.74 -3.12 -5.66
N ILE A 212 16.11 -2.17 -6.35
CA ILE A 212 14.80 -2.36 -7.00
C ILE A 212 14.85 -3.48 -8.04
N LEU A 213 15.85 -3.49 -8.92
CA LEU A 213 16.00 -4.53 -9.95
C LEU A 213 16.28 -5.92 -9.37
N THR A 214 17.02 -5.98 -8.26
CA THR A 214 17.27 -7.25 -7.54
C THR A 214 15.96 -7.78 -6.95
N GLN A 215 15.17 -6.91 -6.33
CA GLN A 215 13.86 -7.27 -5.79
C GLN A 215 12.88 -7.67 -6.91
N TYR A 216 12.85 -6.95 -8.03
CA TYR A 216 12.03 -7.29 -9.20
C TYR A 216 12.32 -8.70 -9.72
N ARG A 217 13.60 -9.05 -9.88
CA ARG A 217 14.02 -10.40 -10.30
C ARG A 217 13.61 -11.47 -9.30
N LYS A 218 13.76 -11.19 -7.99
CA LYS A 218 13.31 -12.08 -6.91
C LYS A 218 11.80 -12.34 -7.01
N VAL A 219 11.01 -11.29 -7.12
CA VAL A 219 9.54 -11.37 -7.26
C VAL A 219 9.16 -12.18 -8.50
N LYS A 220 9.74 -11.87 -9.66
CA LYS A 220 9.49 -12.61 -10.90
C LYS A 220 9.78 -14.10 -10.76
N ASN A 221 10.91 -14.45 -10.14
CA ASN A 221 11.28 -15.84 -9.91
C ASN A 221 10.36 -16.56 -8.91
N LEU A 222 9.82 -15.85 -7.91
CA LEU A 222 8.83 -16.41 -6.98
C LEU A 222 7.51 -16.70 -7.70
N PHE A 223 7.00 -15.73 -8.47
CA PHE A 223 5.75 -15.90 -9.21
C PHE A 223 5.84 -16.99 -10.29
N LEU A 224 6.99 -17.16 -10.95
CA LEU A 224 7.19 -18.24 -11.93
C LEU A 224 7.14 -19.65 -11.31
N LYS A 225 7.30 -19.79 -10.00
CA LYS A 225 7.14 -21.07 -9.30
C LYS A 225 5.66 -21.38 -9.00
N GLU A 226 4.85 -20.35 -8.81
CA GLU A 226 3.44 -20.46 -8.39
C GLU A 226 2.45 -20.36 -9.56
N TYR A 227 2.82 -19.68 -10.66
CA TYR A 227 1.93 -19.35 -11.77
C TYR A 227 2.52 -19.73 -13.12
N LYS A 228 1.65 -20.01 -14.09
CA LYS A 228 2.08 -20.27 -15.47
C LYS A 228 2.51 -18.96 -16.14
N PRO A 229 3.54 -18.97 -17.01
CA PRO A 229 4.02 -17.77 -17.68
C PRO A 229 2.95 -16.89 -18.34
N PRO A 230 1.91 -17.45 -19.02
CA PRO A 230 0.86 -16.62 -19.63
C PRO A 230 0.04 -15.81 -18.61
N GLN A 231 -0.13 -16.30 -17.38
CA GLN A 231 -0.86 -15.59 -16.32
C GLN A 231 -0.08 -14.38 -15.79
N LEU A 232 1.24 -14.36 -16.00
CA LEU A 232 2.15 -13.35 -15.48
C LEU A 232 2.37 -12.18 -16.44
N ILE A 233 1.89 -12.28 -17.69
CA ILE A 233 2.11 -11.25 -18.71
C ILE A 233 1.54 -9.91 -18.25
N GLU A 234 0.26 -9.87 -17.87
CA GLU A 234 -0.39 -8.62 -17.46
C GLU A 234 0.24 -8.03 -16.19
N PRO A 235 0.41 -8.78 -15.06
CA PRO A 235 0.99 -8.22 -13.85
C PRO A 235 2.40 -7.67 -14.02
N PHE A 236 3.27 -8.40 -14.72
CA PHE A 236 4.63 -7.93 -14.92
C PHE A 236 4.74 -6.85 -15.99
N SER A 237 3.83 -6.79 -16.98
CA SER A 237 3.77 -5.64 -17.90
C SER A 237 3.41 -4.34 -17.17
N TYR A 238 2.50 -4.41 -16.21
CA TYR A 238 2.16 -3.26 -15.37
C TYR A 238 3.35 -2.81 -14.51
N ILE A 239 4.05 -3.74 -13.85
CA ILE A 239 5.25 -3.41 -13.04
C ILE A 239 6.36 -2.85 -13.95
N ASP A 240 6.55 -3.41 -15.14
CA ASP A 240 7.53 -2.90 -16.12
C ASP A 240 7.18 -1.47 -16.56
N GLN A 241 5.89 -1.15 -16.68
CA GLN A 241 5.44 0.20 -16.97
C GLN A 241 5.70 1.15 -15.80
N LEU A 242 5.43 0.75 -14.55
CA LEU A 242 5.74 1.55 -13.36
C LEU A 242 7.24 1.87 -13.29
N LEU A 243 8.10 0.86 -13.52
CA LEU A 243 9.55 1.04 -13.53
C LEU A 243 9.99 2.04 -14.61
N LYS A 244 9.41 1.98 -15.80
CA LYS A 244 9.67 2.97 -16.86
C LYS A 244 9.21 4.38 -16.48
N THR A 245 8.07 4.51 -15.81
CA THR A 245 7.54 5.81 -15.36
C THR A 245 8.50 6.51 -14.41
N VAL A 246 9.17 5.75 -13.54
CA VAL A 246 10.19 6.28 -12.62
C VAL A 246 11.60 6.31 -13.23
N GLY A 247 11.75 6.06 -14.54
CA GLY A 247 13.04 6.15 -15.25
C GLY A 247 13.95 4.93 -15.13
N ILE A 248 13.47 3.82 -14.56
CA ILE A 248 14.20 2.55 -14.48
C ILE A 248 13.95 1.74 -15.75
N VAL A 249 15.01 1.55 -16.55
CA VAL A 249 14.95 0.79 -17.81
C VAL A 249 15.93 -0.39 -17.74
N PHE A 250 15.54 -1.53 -18.31
CA PHE A 250 16.31 -2.78 -18.34
C PHE A 250 16.98 -3.01 -19.70
#